data_AF-A0A8D2D2I6-F1
#
_entry.id   AF-A0A8D2D2I6-F1
#
_cell.length_a   1.000
_cell.length_b   1.000
_cell.length_c   1.000
_cell.angle_alpha   90.00
_cell.angle_beta   90.00
_cell.angle_gamma   90.00
#
_symmetry.space_group_name_H-M   'P 1'
#
loop_
_entity.id
_entity.type
_entity.pdbx_description
1 polymer ?
#
loop_
_entity_poly.entity_id
_entity_poly.type
_entity_poly.pdbx_seq_one_letter_code
_entity_poly.pdbx_strand_id
1 'polypeptide(L)'
;VSGSQALLPGWWQQGVYCLQDPAMETWSVDQVCLWLVEQNLGELVPRFQEEEVSGAALLALNDRMVQQLVKKIGHQAVLMDLIKRYKQKSQGPRFPESPRETSLVTLTKATPDHRDEQSSSPASHGEQIPSFHPAENLDNGRIDQRVLKQRRNMKHVLARNKAIQWTKSYILPEFPYDVKCMLAEQKCPDHSMRIRIIEFLQADMTKYLEGSLYPTTQQYNDVVNALLQAHPFLDEDGCGFFLWKRALKDRFKYVRRPIEDDEQVMKNKCKFGHRRGQTRKSLADIRFDEIKIVQIKEESVYLDSEVDEHINWFQQEYMKAEKDWTEIDKRMNQTLEVRRKMISNRTPLKDVLKMFPFLKCPYQIFREFQLLTRTDIYKKTRHILESYSEKVLNAFSVVDNPINIALQEKVKEYTDEAMLKYMKMTATCLLLPDVFGDDPSLFAVVNEKVQVSTPVLEVKDPFNVDVCEFSLYLDKEKLTKVDNCVTALAALVAAFHVFGIECPRRLSQTLNFLETLIFDTHSPYFPSLKEKEKKVGFQPLVT
;
A
#
# COMPACT_ATOMS: atom_id res chain seq x y z
N VAL A 1 52.74 -10.67 50.86
CA VAL A 1 52.70 -11.97 50.17
C VAL A 1 52.08 -11.74 48.81
N SER A 2 52.94 -11.80 47.78
CA SER A 2 52.71 -11.99 46.31
C SER A 2 51.49 -11.31 45.66
N GLY A 3 51.60 -10.48 44.61
CA GLY A 3 52.74 -10.00 43.83
C GLY A 3 52.24 -9.27 42.56
N SER A 4 52.71 -8.03 42.39
CA SER A 4 53.03 -7.26 41.16
C SER A 4 51.95 -7.07 40.07
N GLN A 5 51.50 -5.84 39.74
CA GLN A 5 52.19 -4.80 38.91
C GLN A 5 52.85 -5.42 37.64
N ALA A 6 52.67 -4.98 36.40
CA ALA A 6 52.50 -3.61 35.90
C ALA A 6 52.28 -3.62 34.36
N LEU A 7 51.90 -2.46 33.82
CA LEU A 7 52.27 -1.91 32.50
C LEU A 7 51.74 -2.59 31.22
N LEU A 8 50.92 -1.85 30.46
CA LEU A 8 51.01 -1.86 29.00
C LEU A 8 51.23 -0.43 28.50
N PRO A 9 52.31 -0.18 27.72
CA PRO A 9 52.62 1.13 27.14
C PRO A 9 51.91 1.32 25.80
N GLY A 10 51.56 2.58 25.49
CA GLY A 10 51.14 2.97 24.15
C GLY A 10 52.32 3.35 23.27
N TRP A 11 52.41 2.76 22.07
CA TRP A 11 53.06 3.33 20.90
C TRP A 11 52.22 2.99 19.66
N TRP A 12 51.98 4.00 18.83
CA TRP A 12 51.28 3.93 17.56
C TRP A 12 52.21 3.43 16.43
N GLN A 13 51.56 2.96 15.35
CA GLN A 13 51.99 2.87 13.94
C GLN A 13 52.60 1.57 13.38
N GLN A 14 51.92 1.13 12.32
CA GLN A 14 52.37 0.46 11.10
C GLN A 14 52.81 -1.02 11.16
N GLY A 15 52.00 -1.86 10.51
CA GLY A 15 52.36 -3.23 10.16
C GLY A 15 51.20 -3.92 9.46
N VAL A 16 51.18 -3.82 8.14
CA VAL A 16 50.39 -4.70 7.27
C VAL A 16 50.83 -6.13 7.56
N TYR A 17 49.98 -6.91 8.22
CA TYR A 17 50.07 -8.36 8.23
C TYR A 17 48.87 -8.90 7.49
N CYS A 18 49.07 -9.24 6.21
CA CYS A 18 48.26 -10.22 5.51
C CYS A 18 48.38 -11.55 6.27
N LEU A 19 47.46 -11.79 7.21
CA LEU A 19 47.14 -13.14 7.64
C LEU A 19 46.11 -13.66 6.64
N GLN A 20 46.44 -14.78 6.00
CA GLN A 20 45.58 -15.51 5.07
C GLN A 20 44.14 -15.53 5.57
N ASP A 21 43.20 -15.03 4.78
CA ASP A 21 41.77 -15.23 5.06
C ASP A 21 41.56 -16.74 5.24
N PRO A 22 41.19 -17.21 6.45
CA PRO A 22 40.89 -18.61 6.64
C PRO A 22 39.75 -18.97 5.68
N ALA A 23 39.87 -20.12 5.02
CA ALA A 23 38.80 -20.61 4.15
C ALA A 23 37.49 -20.65 4.97
N MET A 24 36.37 -20.24 4.38
CA MET A 24 35.08 -20.09 5.09
C MET A 24 34.65 -21.39 5.75
N GLU A 25 35.15 -22.54 5.28
CA GLU A 25 35.02 -23.85 5.91
C GLU A 25 35.54 -23.90 7.37
N THR A 26 36.47 -23.02 7.73
CA THR A 26 37.15 -22.98 9.05
C THR A 26 36.70 -21.82 9.94
N TRP A 27 35.68 -21.05 9.52
CA TRP A 27 35.22 -19.91 10.31
C TRP A 27 34.48 -20.33 11.58
N SER A 28 34.84 -19.66 12.67
CA SER A 28 34.06 -19.64 13.92
C SER A 28 32.71 -18.93 13.73
N VAL A 29 31.79 -19.14 14.67
CA VAL A 29 30.47 -18.48 14.69
C VAL A 29 30.61 -16.95 14.69
N ASP A 30 31.59 -16.41 15.42
CA ASP A 30 31.84 -14.96 15.47
C ASP A 30 32.31 -14.41 14.12
N GLN A 31 33.13 -15.16 13.38
CA GLN A 31 33.57 -14.79 12.04
C GLN A 31 32.41 -14.82 11.03
N VAL A 32 31.51 -15.80 11.15
CA VAL A 32 30.26 -15.84 10.35
C VAL A 32 29.36 -14.65 10.67
N CYS A 33 29.24 -14.28 11.94
CA CYS A 33 28.44 -13.12 12.35
C CYS A 33 29.03 -11.80 11.83
N LEU A 34 30.34 -11.62 11.90
CA LEU A 34 31.02 -10.45 11.31
C LEU A 34 30.80 -10.38 9.79
N TRP A 35 30.94 -11.51 9.10
CA TRP A 35 30.68 -11.59 7.68
C TRP A 35 29.22 -11.26 7.32
N LEU A 36 28.24 -11.72 8.10
CA LEU A 36 26.83 -11.35 7.90
C LEU A 36 26.62 -9.84 8.02
N VAL A 37 27.29 -9.17 8.96
CA VAL A 37 27.22 -7.70 9.08
C VAL A 37 27.84 -7.03 7.85
N GLU A 38 29.00 -7.49 7.38
CA GLU A 38 29.66 -6.96 6.18
C GLU A 38 28.83 -7.14 4.90
N GLN A 39 28.06 -8.23 4.81
CA GLN A 39 27.17 -8.52 3.69
C GLN A 39 25.78 -7.87 3.80
N ASN A 40 25.58 -6.91 4.73
CA ASN A 40 24.31 -6.25 5.01
C ASN A 40 23.18 -7.20 5.47
N LEU A 41 23.54 -8.35 6.05
CA LEU A 41 22.65 -9.34 6.66
C LEU A 41 22.74 -9.32 8.20
N GLY A 42 23.14 -8.19 8.80
CA GLY A 42 23.36 -8.05 10.24
C GLY A 42 22.13 -8.38 11.12
N GLU A 43 20.91 -8.26 10.59
CA GLU A 43 19.69 -8.68 11.28
C GLU A 43 19.62 -10.20 11.55
N LEU A 44 20.41 -11.00 10.84
CA LEU A 44 20.46 -12.46 11.00
C LEU A 44 21.43 -12.90 12.10
N VAL A 45 22.31 -12.01 12.57
CA VAL A 45 23.35 -12.33 13.57
C VAL A 45 22.80 -12.99 14.83
N PRO A 46 21.72 -12.48 15.48
CA PRO A 46 21.21 -13.12 16.69
C PRO A 46 20.78 -14.57 16.45
N ARG A 47 20.19 -14.86 15.28
CA ARG A 47 19.73 -16.22 14.92
C ARG A 47 20.87 -17.16 14.57
N PHE A 48 21.89 -16.66 13.87
CA PHE A 48 23.06 -17.47 13.52
C PHE A 48 23.96 -17.74 14.73
N GLN A 49 23.92 -16.84 15.72
CA GLN A 49 24.58 -17.03 17.01
C GLN A 49 23.79 -17.99 17.91
N GLU A 50 22.46 -17.87 18.00
CA GLU A 50 21.58 -18.78 18.74
C GLU A 50 21.68 -20.24 18.23
N GLU A 51 21.79 -20.43 16.92
CA GLU A 51 21.84 -21.75 16.27
C GLU A 51 23.29 -22.23 16.01
N GLU A 52 24.29 -21.53 16.60
CA GLU A 52 25.73 -21.86 16.53
C GLU A 52 26.24 -22.15 15.10
N VAL A 53 25.83 -21.35 14.12
CA VAL A 53 26.14 -21.58 12.70
C VAL A 53 27.60 -21.22 12.41
N SER A 54 28.47 -22.22 12.42
CA SER A 54 29.87 -22.11 11.99
C SER A 54 30.00 -22.01 10.46
N GLY A 55 31.19 -21.66 9.96
CA GLY A 55 31.42 -21.51 8.52
C GLY A 55 31.20 -22.79 7.71
N ALA A 56 31.55 -23.95 8.28
CA ALA A 56 31.21 -25.26 7.70
C ALA A 56 29.69 -25.49 7.62
N ALA A 57 28.95 -25.13 8.68
CA ALA A 57 27.49 -25.25 8.72
C ALA A 57 26.83 -24.28 7.73
N LEU A 58 27.34 -23.05 7.62
CA LEU A 58 26.91 -22.03 6.66
C LEU A 58 27.01 -22.54 5.22
N LEU A 59 28.13 -23.17 4.86
CA LEU A 59 28.33 -23.75 3.54
C LEU A 59 27.46 -25.00 3.30
N ALA A 60 26.98 -25.68 4.34
CA ALA A 60 26.11 -26.86 4.24
C ALA A 60 24.61 -26.52 4.16
N LEU A 61 24.23 -25.24 4.34
CA LEU A 61 22.83 -24.83 4.28
C LEU A 61 22.21 -25.11 2.89
N ASN A 62 21.06 -25.78 2.90
CA ASN A 62 20.22 -25.98 1.73
C ASN A 62 18.97 -25.07 1.80
N ASP A 63 18.21 -24.97 0.70
CA ASP A 63 17.07 -24.06 0.61
C ASP A 63 16.05 -24.24 1.74
N ARG A 64 15.81 -25.47 2.21
CA ARG A 64 14.87 -25.75 3.31
C ARG A 64 15.40 -25.26 4.66
N MET A 65 16.69 -25.44 4.93
CA MET A 65 17.33 -24.96 6.17
C MET A 65 17.37 -23.43 6.21
N VAL A 66 17.66 -22.78 5.08
CA VAL A 66 17.64 -21.31 5.00
C VAL A 66 16.23 -20.76 5.20
N GLN A 67 15.18 -21.43 4.70
CA GLN A 67 13.79 -21.04 4.96
C GLN A 67 13.41 -21.10 6.44
N GLN A 68 14.00 -22.02 7.22
CA GLN A 68 13.77 -22.15 8.65
C GLN A 68 14.57 -21.12 9.46
N LEU A 69 15.84 -20.90 9.10
CA LEU A 69 16.74 -19.97 9.80
C LEU A 69 16.44 -18.49 9.49
N VAL A 70 16.00 -18.18 8.27
CA VAL A 70 15.82 -16.82 7.79
C VAL A 70 14.36 -16.59 7.40
N LYS A 71 13.63 -15.76 8.15
CA LYS A 71 12.19 -15.51 7.92
C LYS A 71 11.90 -14.61 6.71
N LYS A 72 12.84 -13.74 6.33
CA LYS A 72 12.67 -12.78 5.23
C LYS A 72 13.11 -13.41 3.91
N ILE A 73 12.18 -13.60 2.97
CA ILE A 73 12.43 -14.21 1.63
C ILE A 73 13.56 -13.49 0.88
N GLY A 74 13.65 -12.15 0.98
CA GLY A 74 14.74 -11.39 0.37
C GLY A 74 16.12 -11.73 0.95
N HIS A 75 16.22 -11.94 2.27
CA HIS A 75 17.48 -12.33 2.91
C HIS A 75 17.84 -13.78 2.61
N GLN A 76 16.84 -14.68 2.46
CA GLN A 76 17.07 -16.07 2.04
C GLN A 76 17.78 -16.11 0.68
N ALA A 77 17.26 -15.37 -0.31
CA ALA A 77 17.82 -15.34 -1.65
C ALA A 77 19.25 -14.73 -1.67
N VAL A 78 19.47 -13.63 -0.95
CA VAL A 78 20.78 -12.98 -0.86
C VAL A 78 21.80 -13.90 -0.18
N LEU A 79 21.43 -14.56 0.94
CA LEU A 79 22.31 -15.48 1.64
C LEU A 79 22.70 -16.68 0.78
N MET A 80 21.72 -17.30 0.10
CA MET A 80 21.97 -18.44 -0.79
C MET A 80 22.88 -18.07 -1.97
N ASP A 81 22.69 -16.88 -2.55
CA ASP A 81 23.52 -16.40 -3.64
C ASP A 81 24.95 -16.06 -3.18
N LEU A 82 25.13 -15.55 -1.97
CA LEU A 82 26.45 -15.32 -1.37
C LEU A 82 27.19 -16.64 -1.11
N ILE A 83 26.52 -17.64 -0.53
CA ILE A 83 27.08 -18.98 -0.31
C ILE A 83 27.46 -19.63 -1.64
N LYS A 84 26.61 -19.51 -2.67
CA LYS A 84 26.88 -20.04 -4.01
C LYS A 84 28.08 -19.35 -4.67
N ARG A 85 28.17 -18.02 -4.58
CA ARG A 85 29.31 -17.25 -5.09
C ARG A 85 30.61 -17.60 -4.39
N TYR A 86 30.56 -17.89 -3.09
CA TYR A 86 31.73 -18.36 -2.35
C TYR A 86 32.21 -19.74 -2.85
N LYS A 87 31.29 -20.72 -2.96
CA LYS A 87 31.59 -22.06 -3.49
C LYS A 87 32.15 -22.05 -4.92
N GLN A 88 31.68 -21.12 -5.75
CA GLN A 88 32.18 -20.92 -7.11
C GLN A 88 33.58 -20.31 -7.14
N LYS A 89 33.92 -19.45 -6.17
CA LYS A 89 35.27 -18.88 -6.04
C LYS A 89 36.27 -19.86 -5.45
N SER A 90 35.85 -20.78 -4.58
CA SER A 90 36.72 -21.81 -4.00
C SER A 90 37.00 -22.98 -4.95
N GLN A 91 36.15 -23.21 -5.95
CA GLN A 91 36.40 -24.16 -7.04
C GLN A 91 36.95 -23.44 -8.29
N GLY A 92 38.27 -23.26 -8.36
CA GLY A 92 38.95 -22.78 -9.58
C GLY A 92 38.72 -23.70 -10.81
N PRO A 93 38.99 -23.22 -12.04
CA PRO A 93 38.63 -23.92 -13.27
C PRO A 93 39.40 -25.24 -13.42
N ARG A 94 38.70 -26.38 -13.35
CA ARG A 94 39.24 -27.66 -13.82
C ARG A 94 39.06 -27.73 -15.33
N PHE A 95 40.16 -27.60 -16.07
CA PHE A 95 40.22 -27.98 -17.49
C PHE A 95 40.05 -29.51 -17.61
N PRO A 96 39.27 -30.02 -18.57
CA PRO A 96 39.42 -31.40 -19.03
C PRO A 96 40.66 -31.51 -19.92
N GLU A 97 41.36 -32.63 -19.76
CA GLU A 97 42.64 -32.99 -20.35
C GLU A 97 42.64 -32.99 -21.89
N SER A 98 43.75 -32.51 -22.46
CA SER A 98 44.14 -32.77 -23.85
C SER A 98 44.74 -34.18 -23.95
N PRO A 99 44.40 -34.96 -24.99
CA PRO A 99 45.28 -36.01 -25.47
C PRO A 99 46.36 -35.38 -26.35
N ARG A 100 47.62 -35.62 -26.00
CA ARG A 100 48.75 -35.48 -26.92
C ARG A 100 48.78 -36.69 -27.85
N GLU A 101 48.96 -36.49 -29.15
CA GLU A 101 50.00 -37.21 -29.87
C GLU A 101 50.40 -36.56 -31.20
N THR A 102 51.71 -36.40 -31.31
CA THR A 102 52.62 -36.19 -32.44
C THR A 102 52.17 -36.82 -33.76
N SER A 103 52.32 -36.12 -34.91
CA SER A 103 53.03 -36.60 -36.12
C SER A 103 52.88 -35.70 -37.37
N LEU A 104 54.05 -35.41 -37.93
CA LEU A 104 54.50 -35.01 -39.28
C LEU A 104 53.59 -35.15 -40.53
N VAL A 105 53.97 -34.38 -41.58
CA VAL A 105 53.77 -34.52 -43.06
C VAL A 105 52.82 -33.47 -43.69
N THR A 106 53.24 -32.40 -44.39
CA THR A 106 53.92 -32.16 -45.69
C THR A 106 52.96 -31.78 -46.84
N LEU A 107 53.24 -30.63 -47.49
CA LEU A 107 52.84 -30.15 -48.85
C LEU A 107 51.31 -30.00 -49.15
N THR A 108 50.82 -28.97 -49.86
CA THR A 108 51.32 -28.44 -51.15
C THR A 108 50.71 -27.07 -51.49
N LYS A 109 51.52 -26.28 -52.22
CA LYS A 109 51.25 -25.04 -52.99
C LYS A 109 49.92 -25.00 -53.78
N ALA A 110 49.32 -23.81 -53.92
CA ALA A 110 49.35 -23.01 -55.16
C ALA A 110 48.59 -21.66 -55.03
N THR A 111 49.30 -20.56 -55.31
CA THR A 111 48.87 -19.20 -55.72
C THR A 111 48.42 -19.17 -57.19
N PRO A 112 48.07 -18.01 -57.80
CA PRO A 112 47.26 -16.83 -57.39
C PRO A 112 46.30 -16.36 -58.52
N ASP A 113 45.57 -15.26 -58.34
CA ASP A 113 45.42 -14.14 -59.31
C ASP A 113 44.40 -13.11 -58.79
N HIS A 114 44.83 -11.86 -58.53
CA HIS A 114 44.67 -10.66 -59.38
C HIS A 114 43.20 -10.23 -59.50
N ARG A 115 42.73 -9.04 -59.13
CA ARG A 115 43.14 -7.62 -59.21
C ARG A 115 41.98 -6.85 -58.51
N ASP A 116 41.99 -5.61 -58.09
CA ASP A 116 42.88 -4.46 -58.17
C ASP A 116 42.30 -3.39 -57.23
N GLU A 117 43.18 -2.45 -56.84
CA GLU A 117 42.89 -1.04 -56.52
C GLU A 117 41.94 -0.67 -55.36
N GLN A 118 42.22 0.27 -54.46
CA GLN A 118 43.29 1.26 -54.37
C GLN A 118 43.51 1.63 -52.90
N SER A 119 44.78 1.85 -52.60
CA SER A 119 45.38 2.48 -51.43
C SER A 119 45.04 4.00 -51.43
N SER A 120 45.32 4.88 -50.46
CA SER A 120 46.20 4.93 -49.30
C SER A 120 45.69 6.05 -48.37
N SER A 121 45.96 5.93 -47.07
CA SER A 121 45.97 7.01 -46.05
C SER A 121 47.15 8.01 -46.30
N PRO A 122 47.63 8.90 -45.39
CA PRO A 122 47.23 9.25 -44.01
C PRO A 122 47.39 10.76 -43.59
N ALA A 123 47.03 11.05 -42.33
CA ALA A 123 47.63 12.01 -41.36
C ALA A 123 47.69 13.53 -41.66
N SER A 124 47.15 14.35 -40.74
CA SER A 124 47.92 15.07 -39.71
C SER A 124 47.12 16.17 -38.98
N HIS A 125 47.57 16.42 -37.75
CA HIS A 125 47.26 17.42 -36.72
C HIS A 125 46.62 18.77 -37.08
N GLY A 126 45.82 19.27 -36.13
CA GLY A 126 45.51 20.70 -35.96
C GLY A 126 44.60 20.97 -34.76
N GLU A 127 45.20 21.31 -33.61
CA GLU A 127 44.51 21.90 -32.43
C GLU A 127 43.95 23.29 -32.77
N GLN A 128 42.69 23.59 -32.40
CA GLN A 128 42.26 24.96 -32.02
C GLN A 128 41.07 24.93 -31.05
N ILE A 129 41.22 25.65 -29.93
CA ILE A 129 40.20 26.04 -28.94
C ILE A 129 39.54 27.35 -29.43
N PRO A 130 38.27 27.62 -29.06
CA PRO A 130 37.97 28.94 -28.52
C PRO A 130 37.20 28.90 -27.18
N SER A 131 37.73 29.69 -26.24
CA SER A 131 37.18 30.05 -24.94
C SER A 131 36.04 31.07 -25.06
N PHE A 132 35.00 30.96 -24.23
CA PHE A 132 34.27 32.13 -23.70
C PHE A 132 33.74 31.84 -22.29
N HIS A 133 34.01 32.78 -21.38
CA HIS A 133 33.61 32.80 -19.97
C HIS A 133 32.10 33.10 -19.79
N PRO A 134 31.44 32.63 -18.71
CA PRO A 134 30.20 33.22 -18.21
C PRO A 134 30.49 34.25 -17.11
N ALA A 135 29.79 35.38 -17.18
CA ALA A 135 29.81 36.46 -16.21
C ALA A 135 29.10 36.10 -14.89
N GLU A 136 29.69 36.56 -13.79
CA GLU A 136 29.15 36.57 -12.44
C GLU A 136 27.94 37.51 -12.33
N ASN A 137 26.96 37.16 -11.49
CA ASN A 137 26.48 38.07 -10.44
C ASN A 137 25.68 37.31 -9.36
N LEU A 138 26.05 37.63 -8.12
CA LEU A 138 25.54 37.15 -6.85
C LEU A 138 24.12 37.69 -6.55
N ASP A 139 23.33 36.93 -5.80
CA ASP A 139 22.81 37.45 -4.52
C ASP A 139 22.61 36.30 -3.50
N ASN A 140 23.13 36.52 -2.30
CA ASN A 140 23.36 35.53 -1.25
C ASN A 140 22.54 35.95 -0.01
N GLY A 141 21.36 35.35 0.16
CA GLY A 141 20.51 35.51 1.35
C GLY A 141 20.72 34.40 2.39
N ARG A 142 21.72 34.60 3.24
CA ARG A 142 22.10 33.93 4.51
C ARG A 142 21.21 32.80 5.08
N ILE A 143 21.77 31.60 5.16
CA ILE A 143 21.32 30.50 6.04
C ILE A 143 22.10 30.55 7.36
N ASP A 144 21.36 30.49 8.48
CA ASP A 144 21.88 30.57 9.84
C ASP A 144 22.71 29.31 10.20
N GLN A 145 23.97 29.53 10.59
CA GLN A 145 25.03 28.52 10.64
C GLN A 145 25.26 27.91 12.03
N ARG A 146 24.24 27.82 12.90
CA ARG A 146 24.42 27.36 14.29
C ARG A 146 23.63 26.10 14.66
N VAL A 147 23.73 25.02 13.89
CA VAL A 147 23.59 23.65 14.44
C VAL A 147 24.47 22.68 13.65
N LEU A 148 25.79 22.86 13.69
CA LEU A 148 26.75 21.89 13.15
C LEU A 148 27.96 21.73 14.08
N LYS A 149 27.76 20.94 15.13
CA LYS A 149 28.77 20.11 15.82
C LYS A 149 27.98 18.89 16.35
N GLN A 150 28.32 17.62 16.14
CA GLN A 150 29.48 16.96 15.56
C GLN A 150 29.16 15.46 15.59
N ARG A 151 29.06 14.79 14.44
CA ARG A 151 29.34 13.35 14.31
C ARG A 151 29.74 13.05 12.86
N ARG A 152 31.03 13.23 12.59
CA ARG A 152 31.73 12.67 11.42
C ARG A 152 32.02 11.20 11.70
N ASN A 153 31.58 10.29 10.83
CA ASN A 153 32.44 9.40 10.02
C ASN A 153 31.65 8.20 9.49
N MET A 154 31.09 8.34 8.28
CA MET A 154 31.07 7.29 7.26
C MET A 154 31.10 8.00 5.90
N LYS A 155 32.18 7.81 5.15
CA LYS A 155 32.33 8.35 3.80
C LYS A 155 31.47 7.51 2.86
N HIS A 156 30.26 7.96 2.55
CA HIS A 156 29.60 7.52 1.32
C HIS A 156 30.27 8.26 0.16
N VAL A 157 31.12 7.54 -0.58
CA VAL A 157 31.58 7.96 -1.90
C VAL A 157 30.38 7.81 -2.83
N LEU A 158 29.53 8.83 -2.92
CA LEU A 158 28.67 8.99 -4.10
C LEU A 158 29.55 9.57 -5.21
N ALA A 159 29.99 8.71 -6.11
CA ALA A 159 30.58 9.14 -7.37
C ALA A 159 29.57 10.07 -8.06
N ARG A 160 29.91 11.36 -8.13
CA ARG A 160 29.11 12.39 -8.80
C ARG A 160 29.26 12.19 -10.30
N ASN A 161 28.49 11.25 -10.85
CA ASN A 161 28.43 11.04 -12.30
C ASN A 161 27.76 12.27 -12.96
N LYS A 162 28.39 12.82 -13.99
CA LYS A 162 27.82 13.91 -14.80
C LYS A 162 26.49 13.42 -15.39
N ALA A 163 25.41 14.15 -15.12
CA ALA A 163 24.09 13.79 -15.63
C ALA A 163 24.03 13.91 -17.16
N ILE A 164 23.38 12.95 -17.81
CA ILE A 164 23.13 12.95 -19.24
C ILE A 164 21.80 13.69 -19.48
N GLN A 165 21.73 14.56 -20.48
CA GLN A 165 20.49 15.26 -20.83
C GLN A 165 19.43 14.28 -21.36
N TRP A 166 18.19 14.41 -20.88
CA TRP A 166 17.05 13.63 -21.35
C TRP A 166 16.70 14.00 -22.80
N THR A 167 17.06 13.17 -23.77
CA THR A 167 16.61 13.33 -25.17
C THR A 167 15.11 13.04 -25.27
N LYS A 168 14.40 13.67 -26.21
CA LYS A 168 12.95 13.50 -26.42
C LYS A 168 12.51 12.05 -26.67
N SER A 169 13.45 11.17 -27.02
CA SER A 169 13.25 9.72 -27.14
C SER A 169 14.15 9.00 -26.12
N TYR A 170 13.54 8.28 -25.18
CA TYR A 170 14.23 7.40 -24.26
C TYR A 170 14.68 6.12 -24.99
N ILE A 171 15.92 5.69 -24.74
CA ILE A 171 16.49 4.46 -25.30
C ILE A 171 16.52 3.41 -24.19
N LEU A 172 16.00 2.21 -24.47
CA LEU A 172 15.97 1.13 -23.48
C LEU A 172 17.40 0.71 -23.08
N PRO A 173 17.62 0.41 -21.79
CA PRO A 173 18.90 -0.10 -21.33
C PRO A 173 19.17 -1.48 -21.91
N GLU A 174 20.44 -1.87 -21.91
CA GLU A 174 20.82 -3.23 -22.23
C GLU A 174 20.38 -4.17 -21.09
N PHE A 175 19.36 -4.99 -21.36
CA PHE A 175 18.86 -5.96 -20.39
C PHE A 175 19.84 -7.14 -20.20
N PRO A 176 19.83 -7.81 -19.03
CA PRO A 176 20.56 -9.06 -18.81
C PRO A 176 20.18 -10.15 -19.82
N TYR A 177 21.06 -11.13 -20.00
CA TYR A 177 20.88 -12.20 -21.00
C TYR A 177 19.57 -12.99 -20.81
N ASP A 178 19.19 -13.33 -19.58
CA ASP A 178 17.95 -14.05 -19.29
C ASP A 178 16.69 -13.23 -19.65
N VAL A 179 16.70 -11.92 -19.36
CA VAL A 179 15.65 -10.99 -19.78
C VAL A 179 15.63 -10.86 -21.31
N LYS A 180 16.79 -10.71 -21.96
CA LYS A 180 16.92 -10.64 -23.42
C LYS A 180 16.39 -11.90 -24.11
N CYS A 181 16.73 -13.09 -23.61
CA CYS A 181 16.23 -14.36 -24.15
C CYS A 181 14.71 -14.42 -24.06
N MET A 182 14.15 -14.09 -22.90
CA MET A 182 12.68 -14.08 -22.71
C MET A 182 11.99 -13.07 -23.62
N LEU A 183 12.54 -11.86 -23.76
CA LEU A 183 12.02 -10.82 -24.65
C LEU A 183 12.09 -11.24 -26.13
N ALA A 184 13.17 -11.94 -26.53
CA ALA A 184 13.35 -12.46 -27.88
C ALA A 184 12.39 -13.64 -28.17
N GLU A 185 12.12 -14.47 -27.17
CA GLU A 185 11.16 -15.59 -27.24
C GLU A 185 9.69 -15.13 -27.18
N GLN A 186 9.43 -13.84 -26.95
CA GLN A 186 8.10 -13.24 -26.81
C GLN A 186 7.20 -13.96 -25.78
N LYS A 187 7.81 -14.49 -24.71
CA LYS A 187 7.06 -15.17 -23.64
C LYS A 187 6.53 -14.15 -22.64
N CYS A 188 5.28 -14.31 -22.22
CA CYS A 188 4.70 -13.46 -21.17
C CYS A 188 5.56 -13.55 -19.89
N PRO A 189 6.06 -12.42 -19.36
CA PRO A 189 6.97 -12.44 -18.22
C PRO A 189 6.22 -12.87 -16.95
N ASP A 190 6.80 -13.77 -16.17
CA ASP A 190 6.28 -14.09 -14.84
C ASP A 190 6.51 -12.92 -13.85
N HIS A 191 6.07 -13.08 -12.60
CA HIS A 191 6.23 -12.03 -11.59
C HIS A 191 7.70 -11.65 -11.34
N SER A 192 8.61 -12.62 -11.32
CA SER A 192 10.05 -12.41 -11.09
C SER A 192 10.68 -11.63 -12.23
N MET A 193 10.35 -12.01 -13.47
CA MET A 193 10.87 -11.37 -14.66
C MET A 193 10.35 -9.95 -14.84
N ARG A 194 9.06 -9.70 -14.52
CA ARG A 194 8.49 -8.34 -14.46
C ARG A 194 9.24 -7.47 -13.46
N ILE A 195 9.56 -7.99 -12.26
CA ILE A 195 10.36 -7.26 -11.27
C ILE A 195 11.73 -6.90 -11.87
N ARG A 196 12.46 -7.86 -12.45
CA ARG A 196 13.78 -7.61 -13.04
C ARG A 196 13.75 -6.52 -14.11
N ILE A 197 12.82 -6.58 -15.06
CA ILE A 197 12.69 -5.53 -16.08
C ILE A 197 12.54 -4.16 -15.43
N ILE A 198 11.66 -4.03 -14.43
CA ILE A 198 11.45 -2.78 -13.70
C ILE A 198 12.71 -2.32 -12.94
N GLU A 199 13.48 -3.25 -12.37
CA GLU A 199 14.75 -2.92 -11.70
C GLU A 199 15.76 -2.30 -12.65
N PHE A 200 15.92 -2.87 -13.84
CA PHE A 200 16.83 -2.36 -14.86
C PHE A 200 16.38 -1.01 -15.40
N LEU A 201 15.08 -0.84 -15.66
CA LEU A 201 14.52 0.44 -16.08
C LEU A 201 14.70 1.51 -15.00
N GLN A 202 14.43 1.18 -13.73
CA GLN A 202 14.63 2.11 -12.63
C GLN A 202 16.10 2.51 -12.47
N ALA A 203 17.03 1.55 -12.56
CA ALA A 203 18.46 1.82 -12.46
C ALA A 203 18.93 2.73 -13.61
N ASP A 204 18.50 2.47 -14.84
CA ASP A 204 18.84 3.29 -15.99
C ASP A 204 18.30 4.72 -15.87
N MET A 205 17.03 4.86 -15.48
CA MET A 205 16.40 6.17 -15.27
C MET A 205 17.18 7.06 -14.31
N THR A 206 17.85 6.51 -13.28
CA THR A 206 18.63 7.33 -12.33
C THR A 206 19.76 8.13 -12.97
N LYS A 207 20.28 7.70 -14.14
CA LYS A 207 21.34 8.41 -14.89
C LYS A 207 20.92 9.80 -15.34
N TYR A 208 19.62 10.02 -15.50
CA TYR A 208 19.05 11.26 -16.03
C TYR A 208 18.37 12.14 -14.97
N LEU A 209 18.37 11.73 -13.71
CA LEU A 209 17.64 12.44 -12.65
C LEU A 209 18.50 13.44 -11.87
N GLU A 210 19.76 13.68 -12.25
CA GLU A 210 20.64 14.65 -11.57
C GLU A 210 20.73 14.45 -10.04
N GLY A 211 20.64 13.20 -9.57
CA GLY A 211 20.62 12.88 -8.14
C GLY A 211 19.24 12.98 -7.47
N SER A 212 18.20 13.42 -8.19
CA SER A 212 16.81 13.32 -7.76
C SER A 212 16.35 11.87 -7.73
N LEU A 213 15.50 11.56 -6.74
CA LEU A 213 14.78 10.28 -6.68
C LEU A 213 13.34 10.39 -7.17
N TYR A 214 12.97 11.51 -7.78
CA TYR A 214 11.61 11.83 -8.20
C TYR A 214 11.53 12.05 -9.71
N PRO A 215 11.39 10.98 -10.51
CA PRO A 215 11.07 11.13 -11.93
C PRO A 215 9.74 11.84 -12.14
N THR A 216 9.64 12.61 -13.22
CA THR A 216 8.42 13.28 -13.65
C THR A 216 7.45 12.30 -14.31
N THR A 217 6.17 12.65 -14.38
CA THR A 217 5.17 11.85 -15.09
C THR A 217 5.54 11.59 -16.55
N GLN A 218 6.16 12.57 -17.22
CA GLN A 218 6.59 12.43 -18.60
C GLN A 218 7.74 11.41 -18.74
N GLN A 219 8.73 11.45 -17.84
CA GLN A 219 9.82 10.47 -17.85
C GLN A 219 9.32 9.04 -17.66
N TYR A 220 8.32 8.83 -16.80
CA TYR A 220 7.66 7.52 -16.69
C TYR A 220 6.95 7.12 -17.98
N ASN A 221 6.26 8.05 -18.65
CA ASN A 221 5.57 7.78 -19.91
C ASN A 221 6.56 7.39 -21.01
N ASP A 222 7.64 8.16 -21.17
CA ASP A 222 8.65 7.95 -22.21
C ASP A 222 9.31 6.57 -22.08
N VAL A 223 9.67 6.15 -20.87
CA VAL A 223 10.30 4.84 -20.60
C VAL A 223 9.34 3.69 -20.90
N VAL A 224 8.09 3.79 -20.45
CA VAL A 224 7.09 2.75 -20.67
C VAL A 224 6.70 2.67 -22.13
N ASN A 225 6.57 3.81 -22.81
CA ASN A 225 6.33 3.85 -24.25
C ASN A 225 7.48 3.19 -25.01
N ALA A 226 8.74 3.49 -24.67
CA ALA A 226 9.89 2.85 -25.29
C ALA A 226 9.88 1.32 -25.07
N LEU A 227 9.51 0.86 -23.87
CA LEU A 227 9.38 -0.57 -23.56
C LEU A 227 8.33 -1.26 -24.43
N LEU A 228 7.13 -0.69 -24.51
CA LEU A 228 6.01 -1.27 -25.25
C LEU A 228 6.18 -1.15 -26.77
N GLN A 229 6.86 -0.10 -27.25
CA GLN A 229 7.23 0.02 -28.67
C GLN A 229 8.26 -1.04 -29.08
N ALA A 230 9.24 -1.34 -28.21
CA ALA A 230 10.23 -2.39 -28.48
C ALA A 230 9.65 -3.81 -28.31
N HIS A 231 8.69 -3.97 -27.40
CA HIS A 231 8.10 -5.26 -27.05
C HIS A 231 6.57 -5.17 -26.96
N PRO A 232 5.85 -5.12 -28.11
CA PRO A 232 4.39 -4.94 -28.13
C PRO A 232 3.60 -6.05 -27.43
N PHE A 233 4.13 -7.28 -27.38
CA PHE A 233 3.51 -8.41 -26.69
C PHE A 233 3.39 -8.20 -25.17
N LEU A 234 4.09 -7.20 -24.59
CA LEU A 234 3.92 -6.83 -23.19
C LEU A 234 2.63 -6.02 -22.92
N ASP A 235 1.85 -5.73 -23.96
CA ASP A 235 0.57 -5.00 -23.94
C ASP A 235 -0.58 -5.83 -24.57
N GLU A 236 -0.56 -7.16 -24.41
CA GLU A 236 -1.57 -8.07 -24.98
C GLU A 236 -3.03 -7.68 -24.65
N ASP A 237 -3.29 -7.21 -23.43
CA ASP A 237 -4.65 -6.84 -22.96
C ASP A 237 -4.99 -5.34 -23.16
N GLY A 238 -4.11 -4.56 -23.82
CA GLY A 238 -4.27 -3.10 -24.01
C GLY A 238 -4.18 -2.26 -22.73
N CYS A 239 -3.79 -2.87 -21.60
CA CYS A 239 -3.63 -2.23 -20.30
C CYS A 239 -2.18 -2.20 -19.78
N GLY A 240 -1.23 -2.74 -20.56
CA GLY A 240 0.19 -2.85 -20.24
C GLY A 240 0.80 -1.51 -19.88
N PHE A 241 0.47 -0.43 -20.59
CA PHE A 241 1.00 0.90 -20.30
C PHE A 241 0.79 1.32 -18.83
N PHE A 242 -0.43 1.14 -18.31
CA PHE A 242 -0.73 1.51 -16.93
C PHE A 242 -0.07 0.57 -15.92
N LEU A 243 0.02 -0.73 -16.23
CA LEU A 243 0.65 -1.74 -15.37
C LEU A 243 2.15 -1.49 -15.21
N TRP A 244 2.88 -1.32 -16.33
CA TRP A 244 4.32 -1.06 -16.32
C TRP A 244 4.64 0.30 -15.69
N LYS A 245 3.85 1.34 -16.00
CA LYS A 245 3.99 2.66 -15.36
C LYS A 245 3.78 2.59 -13.86
N ARG A 246 2.78 1.84 -13.38
CA ARG A 246 2.53 1.67 -11.95
C ARG A 246 3.67 0.92 -11.27
N ALA A 247 4.12 -0.20 -11.84
CA ALA A 247 5.23 -0.98 -11.28
C ALA A 247 6.53 -0.16 -11.16
N LEU A 248 6.82 0.67 -12.17
CA LEU A 248 7.96 1.56 -12.17
C LEU A 248 7.85 2.67 -11.11
N LYS A 249 6.66 3.28 -10.96
CA LYS A 249 6.37 4.25 -9.88
C LYS A 249 6.53 3.63 -8.49
N ASP A 250 6.00 2.42 -8.30
CA ASP A 250 6.10 1.69 -7.03
C ASP A 250 7.55 1.35 -6.71
N ARG A 251 8.38 1.00 -7.70
CA ARG A 251 9.82 0.77 -7.48
C ARG A 251 10.53 2.00 -6.93
N PHE A 252 10.37 3.17 -7.55
CA PHE A 252 10.94 4.43 -7.03
C PHE A 252 10.39 4.79 -5.65
N LYS A 253 9.12 4.47 -5.35
CA LYS A 253 8.54 4.63 -4.00
C LYS A 253 9.26 3.75 -2.97
N TYR A 254 9.55 2.49 -3.30
CA TYR A 254 10.27 1.59 -2.40
C TYR A 254 11.72 1.99 -2.18
N VAL A 255 12.42 2.47 -3.23
CA VAL A 255 13.78 3.01 -3.11
C VAL A 255 13.84 4.19 -2.13
N ARG A 256 12.84 5.08 -2.14
CA ARG A 256 12.77 6.24 -1.22
C ARG A 256 12.35 5.89 0.21
N ARG A 257 11.78 4.71 0.44
CA ARG A 257 11.25 4.33 1.77
C ARG A 257 12.33 4.28 2.86
N PRO A 258 13.48 3.60 2.67
CA PRO A 258 14.54 3.53 3.69
C PRO A 258 15.42 4.77 3.80
N ILE A 259 15.31 5.74 2.90
CA ILE A 259 16.20 6.92 2.86
C ILE A 259 15.75 7.96 3.88
N GLU A 260 16.60 8.31 4.84
CA GLU A 260 16.29 9.25 5.95
C GLU A 260 17.19 10.50 5.94
N ASP A 261 18.20 10.51 5.07
CA ASP A 261 19.30 11.47 5.02
C ASP A 261 19.31 12.36 3.75
N ASP A 262 18.50 12.03 2.74
CA ASP A 262 18.30 12.87 1.56
C ASP A 262 17.30 14.01 1.82
N GLU A 263 17.72 15.26 1.62
CA GLU A 263 16.91 16.46 1.89
C GLU A 263 15.61 16.48 1.07
N GLN A 264 15.65 16.05 -0.20
CA GLN A 264 14.49 16.06 -1.09
C GLN A 264 13.47 15.00 -0.67
N VAL A 265 13.93 13.82 -0.26
CA VAL A 265 13.10 12.75 0.30
C VAL A 265 12.52 13.17 1.65
N MET A 266 13.30 13.78 2.54
CA MET A 266 12.84 14.23 3.85
C MET A 266 11.78 15.33 3.76
N LYS A 267 11.98 16.33 2.89
CA LYS A 267 10.98 17.38 2.62
C LYS A 267 9.66 16.77 2.11
N ASN A 268 9.75 15.82 1.19
CA ASN A 268 8.56 15.16 0.62
C ASN A 268 7.92 14.15 1.59
N LYS A 269 8.68 13.46 2.45
CA LYS A 269 8.15 12.65 3.55
C LYS A 269 7.46 13.51 4.61
N CYS A 270 7.97 14.69 4.92
CA CYS A 270 7.32 15.63 5.83
C CYS A 270 6.04 16.23 5.21
N LYS A 271 6.05 16.51 3.90
CA LYS A 271 4.92 17.10 3.18
C LYS A 271 3.81 16.10 2.85
N PHE A 272 4.16 14.86 2.49
CA PHE A 272 3.23 13.86 1.94
C PHE A 272 3.24 12.51 2.67
N GLY A 273 4.18 12.28 3.59
CA GLY A 273 4.25 11.05 4.37
C GLY A 273 3.26 11.03 5.54
N HIS A 274 2.65 9.88 5.80
CA HIS A 274 1.82 9.70 7.00
C HIS A 274 2.70 9.68 8.25
N ARG A 275 2.40 10.56 9.22
CA ARG A 275 3.06 10.59 10.54
C ARG A 275 2.68 9.35 11.35
N ARG A 276 3.37 8.24 11.15
CA ARG A 276 3.35 7.12 12.11
C ARG A 276 4.43 7.37 13.17
N GLY A 277 4.01 7.60 14.42
CA GLY A 277 4.85 7.32 15.59
C GLY A 277 5.73 8.44 16.14
N GLN A 278 5.50 9.73 15.86
CA GLN A 278 6.13 10.78 16.67
C GLN A 278 5.23 11.10 17.87
N THR A 279 5.57 10.49 19.01
CA THR A 279 5.11 10.92 20.33
C THR A 279 5.38 12.43 20.46
N ARG A 280 4.30 13.21 20.54
CA ARG A 280 4.35 14.63 20.82
C ARG A 280 5.05 14.80 22.18
N LYS A 281 6.35 15.14 22.16
CA LYS A 281 7.01 15.65 23.36
C LYS A 281 6.26 16.92 23.74
N SER A 282 5.68 16.88 24.93
CA SER A 282 4.94 17.95 25.55
C SER A 282 5.79 19.21 25.65
N LEU A 283 5.31 20.30 25.07
CA LEU A 283 5.51 21.62 25.64
C LEU A 283 4.16 22.02 26.21
N ALA A 284 4.04 21.77 27.51
CA ALA A 284 3.06 22.43 28.33
C ALA A 284 3.24 23.95 28.24
N ASP A 285 2.17 24.65 28.55
CA ASP A 285 2.16 26.07 28.93
C ASP A 285 2.08 27.09 27.80
N ILE A 286 0.92 27.18 27.15
CA ILE A 286 0.30 28.48 26.91
C ILE A 286 -1.17 28.37 27.33
N ARG A 287 -1.47 29.13 28.37
CA ARG A 287 -2.70 29.20 29.17
C ARG A 287 -3.96 29.32 28.33
N PHE A 288 -4.98 28.57 28.72
CA PHE A 288 -6.37 28.95 28.52
C PHE A 288 -6.62 30.19 29.38
N ASP A 289 -6.95 31.31 28.76
CA ASP A 289 -7.79 32.32 29.37
C ASP A 289 -8.89 32.70 28.39
N GLU A 290 -10.10 32.71 28.95
CA GLU A 290 -11.37 33.01 28.32
C GLU A 290 -11.34 34.36 27.61
N ILE A 291 -12.13 34.54 26.55
CA ILE A 291 -13.03 35.69 26.37
C ILE A 291 -13.80 35.60 25.03
N LYS A 292 -15.12 35.61 25.20
CA LYS A 292 -16.19 36.17 24.36
C LYS A 292 -16.47 35.59 22.97
N ILE A 293 -17.65 34.97 22.94
CA ILE A 293 -18.62 34.96 21.83
C ILE A 293 -18.57 36.31 21.09
N VAL A 294 -17.93 36.31 19.93
CA VAL A 294 -18.12 37.31 18.89
C VAL A 294 -18.42 36.52 17.63
N GLN A 295 -19.52 36.87 16.97
CA GLN A 295 -19.95 36.33 15.69
C GLN A 295 -18.77 36.25 14.73
N ILE A 296 -18.26 35.03 14.50
CA ILE A 296 -17.29 34.79 13.44
C ILE A 296 -18.08 34.86 12.15
N LYS A 297 -17.91 36.00 11.49
CA LYS A 297 -18.19 36.20 10.07
C LYS A 297 -17.51 35.06 9.32
N GLU A 298 -18.31 34.37 8.52
CA GLU A 298 -17.97 33.32 7.56
C GLU A 298 -16.58 33.53 6.94
N GLU A 299 -15.57 32.89 7.54
CA GLU A 299 -14.20 32.87 7.03
C GLU A 299 -14.09 31.59 6.21
N SER A 300 -14.29 31.76 4.90
CA SER A 300 -14.19 30.67 3.93
C SER A 300 -12.81 30.04 4.04
N VAL A 301 -12.81 28.76 4.41
CA VAL A 301 -11.64 27.89 4.29
C VAL A 301 -11.23 27.93 2.82
N TYR A 302 -10.13 28.60 2.52
CA TYR A 302 -9.59 28.71 1.17
C TYR A 302 -9.24 27.30 0.68
N LEU A 303 -10.16 26.69 -0.08
CA LEU A 303 -9.89 25.48 -0.83
C LEU A 303 -9.05 25.85 -2.06
N ASP A 304 -8.27 24.90 -2.54
CA ASP A 304 -7.49 25.07 -3.77
C ASP A 304 -8.45 25.39 -4.92
N SER A 305 -8.07 26.28 -5.85
CA SER A 305 -8.96 26.78 -6.91
C SER A 305 -9.59 25.65 -7.74
N GLU A 306 -8.86 24.54 -7.91
CA GLU A 306 -9.31 23.33 -8.62
C GLU A 306 -10.44 22.59 -7.87
N VAL A 307 -10.43 22.64 -6.53
CA VAL A 307 -11.46 21.96 -5.72
C VAL A 307 -12.77 22.76 -5.74
N ASP A 308 -12.70 24.08 -5.74
CA ASP A 308 -13.88 24.94 -5.87
C ASP A 308 -14.60 24.73 -7.22
N GLU A 309 -13.85 24.47 -8.30
CA GLU A 309 -14.44 24.09 -9.59
C GLU A 309 -15.22 22.77 -9.50
N HIS A 310 -14.68 21.76 -8.82
CA HIS A 310 -15.38 20.49 -8.62
C HIS A 310 -16.65 20.66 -7.77
N ILE A 311 -16.58 21.43 -6.68
CA ILE A 311 -17.71 21.68 -5.78
C ILE A 311 -18.84 22.40 -6.52
N ASN A 312 -18.52 23.48 -7.23
CA ASN A 312 -19.51 24.23 -8.01
C ASN A 312 -20.17 23.35 -9.07
N TRP A 313 -19.38 22.51 -9.75
CA TRP A 313 -19.90 21.56 -10.72
C TRP A 313 -20.84 20.54 -10.08
N PHE A 314 -20.50 19.97 -8.91
CA PHE A 314 -21.38 19.02 -8.23
C PHE A 314 -22.73 19.65 -7.87
N GLN A 315 -22.73 20.89 -7.39
CA GLN A 315 -23.95 21.60 -7.02
C GLN A 315 -24.85 21.82 -8.24
N GLN A 316 -24.27 22.18 -9.39
CA GLN A 316 -25.00 22.34 -10.65
C GLN A 316 -25.52 21.00 -11.17
N GLU A 317 -24.67 19.97 -11.21
CA GLU A 317 -25.01 18.64 -11.70
C GLU A 317 -26.11 17.98 -10.87
N TYR A 318 -26.09 18.18 -9.55
CA TYR A 318 -27.08 17.61 -8.65
C TYR A 318 -28.51 18.11 -8.93
N MET A 319 -28.65 19.33 -9.47
CA MET A 319 -29.95 19.92 -9.81
C MET A 319 -30.50 19.44 -11.16
N LYS A 320 -29.70 18.74 -11.97
CA LYS A 320 -30.16 18.22 -13.27
C LYS A 320 -31.06 17.00 -13.09
N ALA A 321 -32.06 16.87 -13.97
CA ALA A 321 -32.92 15.70 -14.03
C ALA A 321 -32.12 14.45 -14.48
N GLU A 322 -31.42 14.59 -15.60
CA GLU A 322 -30.46 13.59 -16.09
C GLU A 322 -29.05 13.97 -15.64
N LYS A 323 -28.34 12.98 -15.10
CA LYS A 323 -27.04 13.15 -14.45
C LYS A 323 -25.97 12.42 -15.23
N ASP A 324 -24.82 13.06 -15.43
CA ASP A 324 -23.63 12.40 -15.98
C ASP A 324 -22.93 11.60 -14.88
N TRP A 325 -23.39 10.37 -14.67
CA TRP A 325 -22.82 9.46 -13.67
C TRP A 325 -21.33 9.16 -13.90
N THR A 326 -20.86 9.22 -15.15
CA THR A 326 -19.46 8.96 -15.49
C THR A 326 -18.57 10.09 -14.99
N GLU A 327 -18.96 11.34 -15.27
CA GLU A 327 -18.23 12.50 -14.80
C GLU A 327 -18.39 12.71 -13.27
N ILE A 328 -19.57 12.39 -12.71
CA ILE A 328 -19.78 12.36 -11.25
C ILE A 328 -18.77 11.42 -10.60
N ASP A 329 -18.66 10.17 -11.08
CA ASP A 329 -17.73 9.18 -10.51
C ASP A 329 -16.28 9.66 -10.61
N LYS A 330 -15.88 10.20 -11.76
CA LYS A 330 -14.54 10.73 -11.98
C LYS A 330 -14.22 11.86 -11.00
N ARG A 331 -15.10 12.87 -10.87
CA ARG A 331 -14.90 13.99 -9.96
C ARG A 331 -14.98 13.58 -8.50
N MET A 332 -15.86 12.64 -8.16
CA MET A 332 -15.95 12.08 -6.80
C MET A 332 -14.62 11.41 -6.45
N ASN A 333 -14.03 10.61 -7.34
CA ASN A 333 -12.70 10.03 -7.12
C ASN A 333 -11.61 11.09 -6.93
N GLN A 334 -11.60 12.15 -7.75
CA GLN A 334 -10.60 13.24 -7.66
C GLN A 334 -10.69 14.01 -6.33
N THR A 335 -11.91 14.18 -5.80
CA THR A 335 -12.16 14.95 -4.58
C THR A 335 -12.21 14.10 -3.30
N LEU A 336 -11.87 12.81 -3.39
CA LEU A 336 -11.86 11.90 -2.25
C LEU A 336 -11.02 12.44 -1.08
N GLU A 337 -9.76 12.81 -1.33
CA GLU A 337 -8.85 13.26 -0.27
C GLU A 337 -9.36 14.52 0.45
N VAL A 338 -9.99 15.44 -0.29
CA VAL A 338 -10.62 16.64 0.27
C VAL A 338 -11.76 16.25 1.20
N ARG A 339 -12.68 15.39 0.76
CA ARG A 339 -13.78 14.89 1.60
C ARG A 339 -13.26 14.20 2.86
N ARG A 340 -12.23 13.37 2.74
CA ARG A 340 -11.60 12.68 3.89
C ARG A 340 -11.01 13.66 4.88
N LYS A 341 -10.35 14.72 4.40
CA LYS A 341 -9.79 15.78 5.25
C LYS A 341 -10.89 16.54 5.99
N MET A 342 -11.98 16.91 5.32
CA MET A 342 -13.12 17.58 5.95
C MET A 342 -13.74 16.72 7.06
N ILE A 343 -14.03 15.45 6.75
CA ILE A 343 -14.64 14.54 7.72
C ILE A 343 -13.70 14.22 8.88
N SER A 344 -12.41 14.05 8.62
CA SER A 344 -11.40 13.86 9.68
C SER A 344 -11.24 15.09 10.57
N ASN A 345 -11.39 16.29 10.00
CA ASN A 345 -11.36 17.55 10.73
C ASN A 345 -12.69 17.86 11.45
N ARG A 346 -13.63 16.91 11.49
CA ARG A 346 -14.95 17.06 12.12
C ARG A 346 -15.75 18.26 11.58
N THR A 347 -15.58 18.58 10.29
CA THR A 347 -16.45 19.56 9.60
C THR A 347 -17.91 19.10 9.75
N PRO A 348 -18.86 19.99 10.11
CA PRO A 348 -20.26 19.63 10.23
C PRO A 348 -20.77 18.93 8.96
N LEU A 349 -21.48 17.82 9.15
CA LEU A 349 -21.89 16.96 8.04
C LEU A 349 -22.74 17.71 7.00
N LYS A 350 -23.63 18.60 7.46
CA LYS A 350 -24.43 19.48 6.60
C LYS A 350 -23.58 20.27 5.60
N ASP A 351 -22.39 20.72 6.01
CA ASP A 351 -21.49 21.51 5.17
C ASP A 351 -20.79 20.61 4.16
N VAL A 352 -20.36 19.41 4.59
CA VAL A 352 -19.81 18.38 3.69
C VAL A 352 -20.83 17.99 2.62
N LEU A 353 -22.09 17.75 3.00
CA LEU A 353 -23.17 17.38 2.09
C LEU A 353 -23.62 18.55 1.19
N LYS A 354 -23.41 19.80 1.60
CA LYS A 354 -23.63 20.98 0.74
C LYS A 354 -22.56 21.07 -0.36
N MET A 355 -21.32 20.72 -0.04
CA MET A 355 -20.21 20.73 -0.99
C MET A 355 -20.19 19.48 -1.90
N PHE A 356 -20.58 18.33 -1.35
CA PHE A 356 -20.59 17.03 -2.03
C PHE A 356 -21.98 16.38 -1.95
N PRO A 357 -22.99 16.95 -2.63
CA PRO A 357 -24.40 16.53 -2.50
C PRO A 357 -24.64 15.09 -2.96
N PHE A 358 -23.78 14.55 -3.82
CA PHE A 358 -23.84 13.17 -4.26
C PHE A 358 -23.56 12.15 -3.14
N LEU A 359 -22.95 12.55 -2.01
CA LEU A 359 -22.87 11.70 -0.82
C LEU A 359 -24.25 11.43 -0.16
N LYS A 360 -25.32 12.08 -0.62
CA LYS A 360 -26.69 11.70 -0.27
C LYS A 360 -27.18 10.49 -1.06
N CYS A 361 -26.54 10.14 -2.17
CA CYS A 361 -26.97 9.04 -3.03
C CYS A 361 -26.36 7.71 -2.55
N PRO A 362 -27.16 6.64 -2.34
CA PRO A 362 -26.65 5.33 -1.90
C PRO A 362 -25.52 4.78 -2.78
N TYR A 363 -25.65 4.91 -4.10
CA TYR A 363 -24.62 4.51 -5.07
C TYR A 363 -23.24 5.11 -4.75
N GLN A 364 -23.20 6.41 -4.46
CA GLN A 364 -21.97 7.14 -4.17
C GLN A 364 -21.46 6.87 -2.76
N ILE A 365 -22.34 6.65 -1.78
CA ILE A 365 -21.95 6.18 -0.45
C ILE A 365 -21.25 4.81 -0.56
N PHE A 366 -21.79 3.88 -1.35
CA PHE A 366 -21.18 2.56 -1.57
C PHE A 366 -19.84 2.67 -2.29
N ARG A 367 -19.74 3.57 -3.27
CA ARG A 367 -18.48 3.81 -3.98
C ARG A 367 -17.41 4.40 -3.07
N GLU A 368 -17.78 5.40 -2.26
CA GLU A 368 -16.89 5.98 -1.24
C GLU A 368 -16.43 4.91 -0.25
N PHE A 369 -17.35 4.07 0.23
CA PHE A 369 -17.02 2.93 1.10
C PHE A 369 -16.05 1.96 0.43
N GLN A 370 -16.29 1.61 -0.85
CA GLN A 370 -15.42 0.72 -1.60
C GLN A 370 -14.02 1.32 -1.82
N LEU A 371 -13.91 2.63 -2.03
CA LEU A 371 -12.60 3.30 -2.13
C LEU A 371 -11.84 3.25 -0.80
N LEU A 372 -12.55 3.41 0.32
CA LEU A 372 -11.99 3.37 1.67
C LEU A 372 -11.53 1.96 2.10
N THR A 373 -12.34 0.96 1.79
CA THR A 373 -12.20 -0.40 2.36
C THR A 373 -11.78 -1.45 1.35
N ARG A 374 -11.88 -1.14 0.05
CA ARG A 374 -11.74 -2.07 -1.09
C ARG A 374 -12.79 -3.17 -1.14
N THR A 375 -13.90 -2.98 -0.43
CA THR A 375 -14.98 -3.96 -0.34
C THR A 375 -16.25 -3.44 -1.02
N ASP A 376 -16.87 -4.29 -1.83
CA ASP A 376 -18.23 -4.05 -2.34
C ASP A 376 -19.24 -4.39 -1.24
N ILE A 377 -19.67 -3.37 -0.52
CA ILE A 377 -20.59 -3.53 0.61
C ILE A 377 -21.95 -4.06 0.21
N TYR A 378 -22.45 -3.71 -0.97
CA TYR A 378 -23.76 -4.15 -1.42
C TYR A 378 -23.74 -5.65 -1.70
N LYS A 379 -22.73 -6.13 -2.43
CA LYS A 379 -22.55 -7.57 -2.71
C LYS A 379 -22.39 -8.37 -1.42
N LYS A 380 -21.59 -7.88 -0.47
CA LYS A 380 -21.40 -8.51 0.84
C LYS A 380 -22.70 -8.56 1.65
N THR A 381 -23.39 -7.43 1.77
CA THR A 381 -24.65 -7.32 2.54
C THR A 381 -25.74 -8.22 1.97
N ARG A 382 -25.88 -8.25 0.64
CA ARG A 382 -26.79 -9.19 -0.04
C ARG A 382 -26.50 -10.62 0.36
N HIS A 383 -25.25 -11.04 0.23
CA HIS A 383 -24.83 -12.39 0.56
C HIS A 383 -25.08 -12.75 2.03
N ILE A 384 -24.84 -11.81 2.95
CA ILE A 384 -25.11 -11.99 4.38
C ILE A 384 -26.61 -12.25 4.61
N LEU A 385 -27.48 -11.38 4.11
CA LEU A 385 -28.93 -11.53 4.30
C LEU A 385 -29.47 -12.81 3.64
N GLU A 386 -28.97 -13.17 2.45
CA GLU A 386 -29.37 -14.40 1.77
C GLU A 386 -28.90 -15.66 2.51
N SER A 387 -27.70 -15.64 3.11
CA SER A 387 -27.08 -16.84 3.68
C SER A 387 -27.45 -17.08 5.15
N TYR A 388 -27.78 -16.00 5.89
CA TYR A 388 -27.98 -16.06 7.34
C TYR A 388 -29.42 -15.80 7.79
N SER A 389 -30.31 -15.29 6.93
CA SER A 389 -31.70 -14.95 7.32
C SER A 389 -32.44 -16.11 7.99
N GLU A 390 -32.44 -17.30 7.39
CA GLU A 390 -33.12 -18.44 7.96
C GLU A 390 -32.54 -18.86 9.32
N LYS A 391 -31.21 -18.84 9.45
CA LYS A 391 -30.53 -19.18 10.72
C LYS A 391 -30.86 -18.19 11.82
N VAL A 392 -30.86 -16.90 11.50
CA VAL A 392 -31.15 -15.82 12.44
C VAL A 392 -32.60 -15.90 12.90
N LEU A 393 -33.55 -16.03 11.97
CA LEU A 393 -34.97 -16.13 12.30
C LEU A 393 -35.31 -17.39 13.10
N ASN A 394 -34.70 -18.54 12.77
CA ASN A 394 -34.91 -19.77 13.53
C ASN A 394 -34.34 -19.68 14.95
N ALA A 395 -33.15 -19.08 15.10
CA ALA A 395 -32.52 -18.87 16.42
C ALA A 395 -33.32 -17.91 17.31
N PHE A 396 -34.06 -16.97 16.72
CA PHE A 396 -34.82 -15.94 17.43
C PHE A 396 -36.33 -16.22 17.52
N SER A 397 -36.78 -17.40 17.08
CA SER A 397 -38.20 -17.78 16.93
C SER A 397 -39.04 -17.82 18.23
N VAL A 398 -38.45 -17.56 19.40
CA VAL A 398 -39.09 -17.73 20.72
C VAL A 398 -39.40 -16.38 21.42
N VAL A 399 -39.05 -15.25 20.82
CA VAL A 399 -39.24 -13.93 21.45
C VAL A 399 -40.50 -13.24 20.92
N ASP A 400 -41.37 -12.75 21.82
CA ASP A 400 -42.56 -11.92 21.55
C ASP A 400 -42.17 -10.53 20.98
N ASN A 401 -41.49 -10.51 19.84
CA ASN A 401 -41.09 -9.29 19.16
C ASN A 401 -42.17 -8.89 18.13
N PRO A 402 -42.66 -7.63 18.12
CA PRO A 402 -43.69 -7.17 17.18
C PRO A 402 -43.37 -7.41 15.71
N ILE A 403 -42.09 -7.33 15.31
CA ILE A 403 -41.64 -7.55 13.93
C ILE A 403 -41.76 -9.03 13.57
N ASN A 404 -41.42 -9.94 14.49
CA ASN A 404 -41.55 -11.38 14.27
C ASN A 404 -43.04 -11.78 14.22
N ILE A 405 -43.88 -11.23 15.10
CA ILE A 405 -45.33 -11.46 15.07
C ILE A 405 -45.91 -11.03 13.72
N ALA A 406 -45.62 -9.79 13.29
CA ALA A 406 -46.06 -9.26 12.00
C ALA A 406 -45.55 -10.11 10.81
N LEU A 407 -44.31 -10.60 10.88
CA LEU A 407 -43.77 -11.53 9.87
C LEU A 407 -44.59 -12.83 9.82
N GLN A 408 -44.85 -13.47 10.96
CA GLN A 408 -45.57 -14.74 11.02
C GLN A 408 -47.02 -14.63 10.53
N GLU A 409 -47.67 -13.48 10.75
CA GLU A 409 -48.99 -13.19 10.19
C GLU A 409 -48.92 -13.06 8.67
N LYS A 410 -47.98 -12.26 8.16
CA LYS A 410 -47.84 -12.02 6.71
C LYS A 410 -47.38 -13.24 5.94
N VAL A 411 -46.48 -14.05 6.49
CA VAL A 411 -46.00 -15.29 5.84
C VAL A 411 -47.14 -16.30 5.60
N LYS A 412 -48.20 -16.28 6.41
CA LYS A 412 -49.39 -17.14 6.19
C LYS A 412 -50.25 -16.68 5.00
N GLU A 413 -50.18 -15.41 4.63
CA GLU A 413 -50.99 -14.80 3.56
C GLU A 413 -50.38 -15.02 2.17
N TYR A 414 -49.09 -15.34 2.08
CA TYR A 414 -48.35 -15.43 0.81
C TYR A 414 -47.74 -16.82 0.60
N THR A 415 -47.91 -17.36 -0.61
CA THR A 415 -47.28 -18.62 -1.04
C THR A 415 -46.10 -18.39 -1.99
N ASP A 416 -45.91 -17.15 -2.48
CA ASP A 416 -44.85 -16.82 -3.43
C ASP A 416 -43.46 -16.81 -2.74
N GLU A 417 -42.54 -17.62 -3.28
CA GLU A 417 -41.23 -17.82 -2.67
C GLU A 417 -40.36 -16.55 -2.67
N ALA A 418 -40.45 -15.71 -3.71
CA ALA A 418 -39.69 -14.48 -3.80
C ALA A 418 -40.16 -13.44 -2.77
N MET A 419 -41.48 -13.33 -2.58
CA MET A 419 -42.10 -12.49 -1.56
C MET A 419 -41.74 -12.97 -0.15
N LEU A 420 -41.80 -14.28 0.10
CA LEU A 420 -41.38 -14.87 1.37
C LEU A 420 -39.90 -14.60 1.66
N LYS A 421 -39.03 -14.73 0.65
CA LYS A 421 -37.60 -14.41 0.78
C LYS A 421 -37.41 -12.92 1.13
N TYR A 422 -38.11 -12.02 0.47
CA TYR A 422 -38.08 -10.58 0.77
C TYR A 422 -38.50 -10.29 2.22
N MET A 423 -39.60 -10.89 2.69
CA MET A 423 -40.10 -10.69 4.05
C MET A 423 -39.10 -11.23 5.09
N LYS A 424 -38.56 -12.44 4.88
CA LYS A 424 -37.52 -13.02 5.75
C LYS A 424 -36.26 -12.15 5.81
N MET A 425 -35.78 -11.65 4.67
CA MET A 425 -34.61 -10.76 4.63
C MET A 425 -34.89 -9.43 5.34
N THR A 426 -36.08 -8.87 5.15
CA THR A 426 -36.51 -7.64 5.83
C THR A 426 -36.59 -7.84 7.34
N ALA A 427 -37.23 -8.90 7.81
CA ALA A 427 -37.31 -9.21 9.24
C ALA A 427 -35.91 -9.44 9.83
N THR A 428 -35.04 -10.19 9.13
CA THR A 428 -33.66 -10.39 9.55
C THR A 428 -32.93 -9.07 9.71
N CYS A 429 -33.04 -8.17 8.73
CA CYS A 429 -32.42 -6.85 8.79
C CYS A 429 -32.85 -6.10 10.07
N LEU A 430 -34.15 -6.08 10.39
CA LEU A 430 -34.66 -5.34 11.54
C LEU A 430 -34.38 -5.99 12.90
N LEU A 431 -34.31 -7.33 12.96
CA LEU A 431 -34.13 -8.10 14.20
C LEU A 431 -32.67 -8.38 14.56
N LEU A 432 -31.72 -8.00 13.72
CA LEU A 432 -30.28 -8.18 13.99
C LEU A 432 -29.86 -7.61 15.36
N PRO A 433 -30.25 -6.39 15.78
CA PRO A 433 -29.94 -5.87 17.11
C PRO A 433 -30.45 -6.75 18.25
N ASP A 434 -31.70 -7.20 18.16
CA ASP A 434 -32.32 -8.05 19.20
C ASP A 434 -31.57 -9.37 19.38
N VAL A 435 -31.11 -9.99 18.28
CA VAL A 435 -30.34 -11.24 18.30
C VAL A 435 -29.05 -11.09 19.10
N PHE A 436 -28.34 -9.97 18.90
CA PHE A 436 -27.10 -9.70 19.63
C PHE A 436 -27.35 -9.10 21.02
N GLY A 437 -28.57 -8.64 21.31
CA GLY A 437 -28.93 -7.98 22.57
C GLY A 437 -28.49 -6.51 22.62
N ASP A 438 -28.38 -5.89 21.45
CA ASP A 438 -28.16 -4.46 21.28
C ASP A 438 -29.50 -3.70 21.27
N ASP A 439 -29.45 -2.38 21.35
CA ASP A 439 -30.63 -1.51 21.31
C ASP A 439 -31.14 -1.35 19.86
N PRO A 440 -32.31 -1.92 19.49
CA PRO A 440 -32.82 -1.85 18.13
C PRO A 440 -33.16 -0.43 17.69
N SER A 441 -33.50 0.48 18.62
CA SER A 441 -33.85 1.87 18.29
C SER A 441 -32.68 2.69 17.74
N LEU A 442 -31.44 2.23 17.96
CA LEU A 442 -30.22 2.82 17.41
C LEU A 442 -29.91 2.33 15.99
N PHE A 443 -30.59 1.28 15.52
CA PHE A 443 -30.35 0.62 14.24
C PHE A 443 -31.50 0.85 13.25
N ALA A 444 -32.73 0.61 13.70
CA ALA A 444 -33.94 0.83 12.90
C ALA A 444 -35.10 1.30 13.78
N VAL A 445 -35.80 2.33 13.32
CA VAL A 445 -37.03 2.87 13.89
C VAL A 445 -38.17 2.52 12.95
N VAL A 446 -39.11 1.70 13.42
CA VAL A 446 -40.19 1.14 12.61
C VAL A 446 -41.49 1.89 12.90
N ASN A 447 -42.14 2.45 11.88
CA ASN A 447 -43.40 3.19 11.97
C ASN A 447 -43.41 4.37 12.98
N GLU A 448 -42.23 4.83 13.37
CA GLU A 448 -42.03 5.89 14.37
C GLU A 448 -41.08 6.97 13.83
N LYS A 449 -40.98 8.09 14.55
CA LYS A 449 -40.08 9.19 14.17
C LYS A 449 -38.68 8.97 14.71
N VAL A 450 -37.68 9.17 13.86
CA VAL A 450 -36.27 9.13 14.23
C VAL A 450 -35.92 10.25 15.22
N GLN A 451 -35.28 9.91 16.34
CA GLN A 451 -34.84 10.85 17.38
C GLN A 451 -33.32 10.85 17.62
N VAL A 452 -32.59 9.94 17.00
CA VAL A 452 -31.16 9.71 17.24
C VAL A 452 -30.31 10.46 16.21
N SER A 453 -29.11 10.89 16.62
CA SER A 453 -28.17 11.62 15.74
C SER A 453 -27.21 10.71 14.98
N THR A 454 -27.08 9.44 15.36
CA THR A 454 -26.25 8.47 14.63
C THR A 454 -26.97 7.91 13.40
N PRO A 455 -26.25 7.32 12.42
CA PRO A 455 -26.88 6.62 11.31
C PRO A 455 -27.92 5.62 11.82
N VAL A 456 -29.13 5.70 11.28
CA VAL A 456 -30.27 4.86 11.67
C VAL A 456 -31.23 4.71 10.49
N LEU A 457 -31.92 3.58 10.40
CA LEU A 457 -32.95 3.35 9.39
C LEU A 457 -34.33 3.78 9.92
N GLU A 458 -35.08 4.56 9.17
CA GLU A 458 -36.53 4.65 9.30
C GLU A 458 -37.15 3.61 8.37
N VAL A 459 -38.07 2.82 8.88
CA VAL A 459 -38.80 1.81 8.10
C VAL A 459 -40.29 1.98 8.31
N LYS A 460 -41.01 2.23 7.22
CA LYS A 460 -42.48 2.36 7.22
C LYS A 460 -43.11 1.13 6.61
N ASP A 461 -44.18 0.65 7.25
CA ASP A 461 -45.00 -0.48 6.81
C ASP A 461 -44.16 -1.70 6.40
N PRO A 462 -43.33 -2.23 7.33
CA PRO A 462 -42.52 -3.41 7.04
C PRO A 462 -43.42 -4.56 6.57
N PHE A 463 -42.94 -5.31 5.57
CA PHE A 463 -43.63 -6.45 4.93
C PHE A 463 -44.74 -6.10 3.94
N ASN A 464 -45.16 -4.83 3.81
CA ASN A 464 -46.06 -4.43 2.73
C ASN A 464 -45.26 -4.00 1.50
N VAL A 465 -45.10 -4.87 0.51
CA VAL A 465 -44.21 -4.63 -0.64
C VAL A 465 -44.55 -3.37 -1.45
N ASP A 466 -45.83 -2.98 -1.48
CA ASP A 466 -46.27 -1.84 -2.28
C ASP A 466 -45.99 -0.47 -1.61
N VAL A 467 -45.88 -0.44 -0.27
CA VAL A 467 -45.72 0.81 0.49
C VAL A 467 -44.51 0.82 1.42
N CYS A 468 -43.80 -0.31 1.57
CA CYS A 468 -42.63 -0.43 2.43
C CYS A 468 -41.56 0.58 2.00
N GLU A 469 -41.19 1.46 2.91
CA GLU A 469 -40.21 2.50 2.65
C GLU A 469 -39.06 2.41 3.65
N PHE A 470 -37.85 2.31 3.13
CA PHE A 470 -36.63 2.45 3.90
C PHE A 470 -36.05 3.85 3.66
N SER A 471 -35.62 4.50 4.73
CA SER A 471 -34.91 5.77 4.65
C SER A 471 -33.74 5.78 5.62
N LEU A 472 -32.56 6.21 5.14
CA LEU A 472 -31.41 6.42 6.00
C LEU A 472 -31.49 7.82 6.61
N TYR A 473 -31.39 7.89 7.93
CA TYR A 473 -31.30 9.15 8.68
C TYR A 473 -29.91 9.34 9.24
N LEU A 474 -29.51 10.60 9.32
CA LEU A 474 -28.24 11.01 9.88
C LEU A 474 -28.38 12.39 10.51
N ASP A 475 -27.89 12.55 11.74
CA ASP A 475 -28.10 13.77 12.55
C ASP A 475 -29.56 14.24 12.59
N LYS A 476 -30.50 13.29 12.73
CA LYS A 476 -31.96 13.49 12.74
C LYS A 476 -32.55 14.01 11.42
N GLU A 477 -31.77 14.11 10.36
CA GLU A 477 -32.23 14.48 9.02
C GLU A 477 -32.30 13.26 8.11
N LYS A 478 -33.33 13.22 7.25
CA LYS A 478 -33.44 12.18 6.23
C LYS A 478 -32.36 12.41 5.17
N LEU A 479 -31.40 11.48 5.07
CA LEU A 479 -30.32 11.56 4.09
C LEU A 479 -30.81 11.11 2.71
N THR A 480 -31.45 9.94 2.65
CA THR A 480 -31.97 9.38 1.39
C THR A 480 -33.02 8.30 1.63
N LYS A 481 -33.97 8.19 0.71
CA LYS A 481 -34.82 7.00 0.56
C LYS A 481 -34.01 5.90 -0.13
N VAL A 482 -34.28 4.65 0.21
CA VAL A 482 -33.66 3.47 -0.40
C VAL A 482 -34.70 2.41 -0.72
N ASP A 483 -34.43 1.62 -1.75
CA ASP A 483 -35.48 0.82 -2.40
C ASP A 483 -35.80 -0.49 -1.68
N ASN A 484 -34.84 -1.05 -0.93
CA ASN A 484 -34.99 -2.36 -0.30
C ASN A 484 -34.09 -2.51 0.93
N CYS A 485 -34.33 -3.56 1.72
CA CYS A 485 -33.62 -3.84 2.96
C CYS A 485 -32.11 -4.10 2.77
N VAL A 486 -31.69 -4.63 1.62
CA VAL A 486 -30.27 -4.86 1.30
C VAL A 486 -29.55 -3.53 1.13
N THR A 487 -30.11 -2.65 0.29
CA THR A 487 -29.59 -1.29 0.10
C THR A 487 -29.63 -0.50 1.40
N ALA A 488 -30.68 -0.64 2.21
CA ALA A 488 -30.81 0.01 3.50
C ALA A 488 -29.71 -0.41 4.48
N LEU A 489 -29.52 -1.73 4.66
CA LEU A 489 -28.50 -2.26 5.56
C LEU A 489 -27.08 -1.87 5.09
N ALA A 490 -26.81 -1.97 3.79
CA ALA A 490 -25.54 -1.54 3.22
C ALA A 490 -25.31 -0.04 3.43
N ALA A 491 -26.34 0.79 3.26
CA ALA A 491 -26.24 2.24 3.44
C ALA A 491 -26.01 2.61 4.90
N LEU A 492 -26.67 1.93 5.84
CA LEU A 492 -26.47 2.12 7.27
C LEU A 492 -25.02 1.84 7.67
N VAL A 493 -24.50 0.65 7.33
CA VAL A 493 -23.12 0.28 7.67
C VAL A 493 -22.14 1.21 6.95
N ALA A 494 -22.34 1.49 5.66
CA ALA A 494 -21.47 2.41 4.93
C ALA A 494 -21.44 3.81 5.54
N ALA A 495 -22.55 4.33 6.05
CA ALA A 495 -22.63 5.65 6.65
C ALA A 495 -21.71 5.80 7.87
N PHE A 496 -21.62 4.78 8.74
CA PHE A 496 -20.68 4.80 9.87
C PHE A 496 -19.22 4.98 9.40
N HIS A 497 -18.81 4.25 8.38
CA HIS A 497 -17.43 4.32 7.85
C HIS A 497 -17.17 5.57 7.00
N VAL A 498 -18.08 5.90 6.09
CA VAL A 498 -17.92 7.03 5.15
C VAL A 498 -17.90 8.35 5.91
N PHE A 499 -18.79 8.53 6.88
CA PHE A 499 -18.86 9.78 7.66
C PHE A 499 -17.98 9.76 8.92
N GLY A 500 -17.25 8.68 9.20
CA GLY A 500 -16.34 8.58 10.34
C GLY A 500 -17.06 8.72 11.68
N ILE A 501 -18.26 8.15 11.77
CA ILE A 501 -19.12 8.24 12.95
C ILE A 501 -18.84 7.04 13.84
N GLU A 502 -18.64 7.31 15.12
CA GLU A 502 -18.38 6.27 16.11
C GLU A 502 -19.67 5.49 16.39
N CYS A 503 -19.56 4.15 16.36
CA CYS A 503 -20.67 3.26 16.71
C CYS A 503 -21.06 3.44 18.19
N PRO A 504 -22.35 3.66 18.51
CA PRO A 504 -22.83 3.62 19.88
C PRO A 504 -22.49 2.29 20.57
N ARG A 505 -22.07 2.33 21.84
CA ARG A 505 -21.75 1.11 22.61
C ARG A 505 -22.92 0.11 22.65
N ARG A 506 -24.15 0.62 22.70
CA ARG A 506 -25.41 -0.14 22.71
C ARG A 506 -25.79 -0.74 21.34
N LEU A 507 -24.98 -0.52 20.29
CA LEU A 507 -25.14 -1.09 18.95
C LEU A 507 -23.85 -1.84 18.48
N SER A 508 -22.88 -1.95 19.36
CA SER A 508 -21.54 -2.38 18.98
C SER A 508 -21.47 -3.84 18.55
N GLN A 509 -22.28 -4.74 19.12
CA GLN A 509 -22.22 -6.17 18.81
C GLN A 509 -22.76 -6.44 17.40
N THR A 510 -23.89 -5.84 17.05
CA THR A 510 -24.52 -5.99 15.74
C THR A 510 -23.66 -5.42 14.63
N LEU A 511 -23.10 -4.21 14.80
CA LEU A 511 -22.20 -3.66 13.79
C LEU A 511 -20.89 -4.45 13.69
N ASN A 512 -20.29 -4.88 14.81
CA ASN A 512 -19.07 -5.71 14.77
C ASN A 512 -19.31 -7.03 14.03
N PHE A 513 -20.47 -7.67 14.23
CA PHE A 513 -20.85 -8.87 13.49
C PHE A 513 -20.93 -8.60 11.99
N LEU A 514 -21.63 -7.54 11.59
CA LEU A 514 -21.76 -7.15 10.18
C LEU A 514 -20.41 -6.80 9.56
N GLU A 515 -19.58 -6.01 10.24
CA GLU A 515 -18.23 -5.66 9.80
C GLU A 515 -17.34 -6.90 9.66
N THR A 516 -17.42 -7.85 10.59
CA THR A 516 -16.64 -9.09 10.52
C THR A 516 -16.96 -9.87 9.24
N LEU A 517 -18.24 -9.95 8.88
CA LEU A 517 -18.70 -10.63 7.67
C LEU A 517 -18.44 -9.83 6.39
N ILE A 518 -18.50 -8.50 6.45
CA ILE A 518 -18.23 -7.64 5.30
C ILE A 518 -16.74 -7.65 4.95
N PHE A 519 -15.86 -7.64 5.95
CA PHE A 519 -14.40 -7.60 5.78
C PHE A 519 -13.72 -8.97 5.78
N ASP A 520 -14.48 -10.08 5.90
CA ASP A 520 -13.95 -11.45 5.99
C ASP A 520 -12.87 -11.62 7.07
N THR A 521 -12.97 -10.87 8.18
CA THR A 521 -11.88 -10.78 9.16
C THR A 521 -11.82 -11.99 10.09
N HIS A 522 -12.92 -12.71 10.34
CA HIS A 522 -13.00 -14.00 11.07
C HIS A 522 -14.33 -14.77 10.79
N SER A 523 -14.41 -16.04 11.20
CA SER A 523 -15.68 -16.81 11.21
C SER A 523 -16.66 -16.22 12.24
N PRO A 524 -17.94 -16.01 11.91
CA PRO A 524 -18.89 -15.37 12.82
C PRO A 524 -19.16 -16.22 14.07
N TYR A 525 -19.02 -15.60 15.25
CA TYR A 525 -19.50 -16.18 16.51
C TYR A 525 -20.96 -15.75 16.74
N PHE A 526 -21.89 -16.71 16.66
CA PHE A 526 -23.27 -16.51 17.10
C PHE A 526 -23.36 -16.78 18.60
N PRO A 527 -23.79 -15.82 19.43
CA PRO A 527 -24.03 -16.09 20.84
C PRO A 527 -25.17 -17.10 20.98
N SER A 528 -24.94 -18.22 21.67
CA SER A 528 -26.04 -19.14 21.97
C SER A 528 -26.95 -18.53 23.05
N LEU A 529 -28.27 -18.63 22.87
CA LEU A 529 -29.26 -18.18 23.87
C LEU A 529 -29.02 -18.78 25.28
N LYS A 530 -28.40 -19.95 25.36
CA LYS A 530 -28.07 -20.64 26.63
C LYS A 530 -26.95 -20.00 27.44
N GLU A 531 -26.15 -19.11 26.86
CA GLU A 531 -25.12 -18.36 27.61
C GLU A 531 -25.65 -17.08 28.25
N LYS A 532 -26.81 -16.57 27.83
CA LYS A 532 -27.42 -15.36 28.39
C LYS A 532 -28.20 -15.61 29.69
N GLU A 533 -28.76 -16.80 29.92
CA GLU A 533 -29.37 -17.13 31.22
C GLU A 533 -28.34 -17.22 32.36
N LYS A 534 -27.06 -17.50 32.06
CA LYS A 534 -26.00 -17.58 33.08
C LYS A 534 -25.42 -16.22 33.50
N LYS A 535 -25.65 -15.14 32.75
CA LYS A 535 -25.13 -13.80 33.07
C LYS A 535 -26.12 -12.87 33.79
N VAL A 536 -27.39 -13.28 33.91
CA VAL A 536 -28.44 -12.50 34.62
C VAL A 536 -28.74 -13.07 36.01
N GLY A 537 -28.14 -14.20 36.40
CA GLY A 537 -28.30 -14.78 37.74
C GLY A 537 -27.30 -14.23 38.76
N PHE A 538 -27.84 -13.62 39.82
CA PHE A 538 -27.22 -13.25 41.11
C PHE A 538 -26.57 -11.87 41.22
N GLN A 539 -27.40 -10.86 41.45
CA GLN A 539 -27.14 -9.92 42.55
C GLN A 539 -28.14 -10.21 43.68
N PRO A 540 -27.70 -10.53 44.92
CA PRO A 540 -28.60 -10.61 46.05
C PRO A 540 -29.05 -9.19 46.42
N LEU A 541 -30.35 -9.07 46.63
CA LEU A 541 -31.01 -7.91 47.23
C LEU A 541 -30.39 -7.66 48.61
N VAL A 542 -29.68 -6.55 48.78
CA VAL A 542 -29.27 -6.08 50.11
C VAL A 542 -30.47 -5.36 50.71
N THR A 543 -30.91 -5.90 51.85
CA THR A 543 -32.00 -5.38 52.69
C THR A 543 -31.54 -4.14 53.46
#